data_AF-A0A925A8G5-F1
#
_entry.id   AF-A0A925A8G5-F1
#
_cell.length_a   1.000
_cell.length_b   1.000
_cell.length_c   1.000
_cell.angle_alpha   90.00
_cell.angle_beta   90.00
_cell.angle_gamma   90.00
#
_symmetry.space_group_name_H-M   'P 1'
#
loop_
_entity.id
_entity.type
_entity.pdbx_description
1 polymer ?
#
loop_
_entity_poly.entity_id
_entity_poly.type
_entity_poly.pdbx_seq_one_letter_code
_entity_poly.pdbx_strand_id
1 'polypeptide(L)'
;SPIIAGLRAVAADPDYDPSIPHRRLVLVSDLLEHDPQGFSLYVSDTNYAAWQAQGSNRPPDFARVDLRVVPIDRPDHADAQAVAMARFWPAFFDASDVQSVSTDPAP
;
A
#
# COMPACT_ATOMS: atom_id res chain seq x y z
N SER A 1 3.97 -7.55 9.41
CA SER A 1 4.83 -6.37 9.24
C SER A 1 3.92 -5.26 8.77
N PRO A 2 3.85 -4.10 9.46
CA PRO A 2 2.85 -3.10 9.14
C PRO A 2 3.35 -2.19 8.02
N ILE A 3 3.14 -2.63 6.78
CA ILE A 3 3.46 -1.88 5.55
C ILE A 3 2.75 -0.52 5.59
N ILE A 4 1.49 -0.50 6.01
CA ILE A 4 0.68 0.72 6.10
C ILE A 4 1.27 1.72 7.09
N ALA A 5 1.82 1.27 8.23
CA ALA A 5 2.48 2.16 9.18
C ALA A 5 3.75 2.76 8.58
N GLY A 6 4.51 1.98 7.81
CA GLY A 6 5.67 2.47 7.04
C GLY A 6 5.27 3.54 6.02
N LEU A 7 4.21 3.31 5.26
CA LEU A 7 3.68 4.30 4.30
C LEU A 7 3.24 5.59 4.99
N ARG A 8 2.60 5.50 6.17
CA ARG A 8 2.25 6.69 6.97
C ARG A 8 3.47 7.45 7.46
N ALA A 9 4.53 6.75 7.86
CA ALA A 9 5.76 7.39 8.28
C ALA A 9 6.43 8.15 7.12
N VAL A 10 6.44 7.56 5.91
CA VAL A 10 6.92 8.24 4.69
C VAL A 10 6.11 9.49 4.40
N ALA A 11 4.77 9.40 4.45
CA ALA A 11 3.91 10.56 4.19
C ALA A 11 4.03 11.68 5.25
N ALA A 12 4.53 11.36 6.45
CA ALA A 12 4.80 12.34 7.50
C ALA A 12 6.20 12.98 7.38
N ASP A 13 7.06 12.47 6.49
CA ASP A 13 8.38 13.02 6.23
C ASP A 13 8.25 14.37 5.49
N PRO A 14 8.95 15.45 5.93
CA PRO A 14 8.96 16.73 5.22
C PRO A 14 9.37 16.64 3.75
N ASP A 15 10.21 15.67 3.37
CA ASP A 15 10.60 15.45 1.97
C ASP A 15 9.43 14.93 1.11
N TYR A 16 8.34 14.48 1.75
CA TYR A 16 7.10 14.07 1.13
C TYR A 16 5.98 15.11 1.25
N ASP A 17 6.29 16.37 1.61
CA ASP A 17 5.30 17.45 1.62
C ASP A 17 4.63 17.65 0.23
N PRO A 18 3.30 17.80 0.14
CA PRO A 18 2.56 17.93 -1.11
C PRO A 18 2.93 19.16 -1.97
N SER A 19 3.57 20.18 -1.37
CA SER A 19 4.09 21.34 -2.10
C SER A 19 5.32 21.01 -2.96
N ILE A 20 6.03 19.93 -2.65
CA ILE A 20 7.20 19.47 -3.42
C ILE A 20 6.71 18.76 -4.69
N PRO A 21 7.09 19.20 -5.91
CA PRO A 21 6.68 18.54 -7.15
C PRO A 21 7.51 17.27 -7.43
N HIS A 22 6.92 16.32 -8.16
CA HIS A 22 7.60 15.14 -8.74
C HIS A 22 8.35 14.25 -7.74
N ARG A 23 7.71 13.91 -6.62
CA ARG A 23 8.25 12.96 -5.64
C ARG A 23 8.10 11.52 -6.16
N ARG A 24 9.02 10.65 -5.77
CA ARG A 24 8.98 9.22 -6.13
C ARG A 24 9.03 8.37 -4.89
N LEU A 25 8.25 7.28 -4.87
CA LEU A 25 8.29 6.28 -3.81
C LEU A 25 8.51 4.91 -4.46
N VAL A 26 9.43 4.12 -3.91
CA VAL A 26 9.62 2.72 -4.26
C VAL A 26 9.17 1.85 -3.10
N LEU A 27 8.09 1.11 -3.28
CA LEU A 27 7.58 0.15 -2.30
C LEU A 27 8.10 -1.25 -2.64
N VAL A 28 9.07 -1.72 -1.88
CA VAL A 28 9.58 -3.10 -1.98
C VAL A 28 8.95 -3.92 -0.85
N SER A 29 8.02 -4.82 -1.17
CA SER A 29 7.23 -5.52 -0.16
C SER A 29 6.61 -6.79 -0.68
N ASP A 30 6.30 -7.72 0.22
CA ASP A 30 5.44 -8.87 -0.10
C ASP A 30 3.96 -8.49 -0.25
N LEU A 31 3.60 -7.24 0.09
CA LEU A 31 2.25 -6.69 -0.05
C LEU A 31 1.20 -7.41 0.81
N LEU A 32 1.65 -8.18 1.80
CA LEU A 32 0.79 -8.86 2.76
C LEU A 32 0.84 -8.10 4.08
N GLU A 33 -0.04 -7.10 4.22
CA GLU A 33 -0.23 -6.36 5.46
C GLU A 33 -0.58 -7.34 6.59
N HIS A 34 0.10 -7.19 7.72
CA HIS A 34 -0.25 -7.91 8.92
C HIS A 34 -0.05 -7.01 10.12
N ASP A 35 -1.18 -6.55 10.64
CA ASP A 35 -1.33 -5.96 11.96
C ASP A 35 -1.71 -7.07 12.95
N PRO A 36 -0.82 -7.43 13.90
CA PRO A 36 -1.11 -8.45 14.91
C PRO A 36 -2.34 -8.14 15.79
N GLN A 37 -2.79 -6.89 15.84
CA GLN A 37 -3.94 -6.44 16.63
C GLN A 37 -5.20 -6.21 15.78
N GLY A 38 -5.16 -6.48 14.47
CA GLY A 38 -6.25 -6.07 13.59
C GLY A 38 -6.19 -6.67 12.19
N PHE A 39 -6.08 -5.80 11.20
CA PHE A 39 -6.19 -6.13 9.77
C PHE A 39 -5.07 -7.05 9.28
N SER A 40 -5.42 -8.05 8.47
CA SER A 40 -4.41 -8.85 7.80
C SER A 40 -4.83 -9.30 6.41
N LEU A 41 -3.91 -9.18 5.46
CA LEU A 41 -4.06 -9.69 4.09
C LEU A 41 -3.62 -11.16 3.94
N TYR A 42 -3.23 -11.81 5.04
CA TYR A 42 -2.95 -13.25 5.07
C TYR A 42 -4.21 -14.12 5.10
N VAL A 43 -5.38 -13.53 5.31
CA VAL A 43 -6.67 -14.24 5.33
C VAL A 43 -7.53 -13.83 4.13
N SER A 44 -8.34 -14.76 3.64
CA SER A 44 -9.21 -14.56 2.49
C SER A 44 -10.25 -13.45 2.72
N ASP A 45 -10.78 -12.90 1.63
CA ASP A 45 -11.87 -11.90 1.57
C ASP A 45 -11.59 -10.53 2.22
N THR A 46 -10.35 -10.30 2.62
CA THR A 46 -9.94 -9.02 3.20
C THR A 46 -9.60 -8.02 2.09
N ASN A 47 -10.15 -6.80 2.18
CA ASN A 47 -10.01 -5.74 1.16
C ASN A 47 -9.93 -4.34 1.78
N TYR A 48 -9.80 -3.32 0.93
CA TYR A 48 -9.65 -1.93 1.40
C TYR A 48 -10.84 -1.43 2.22
N ALA A 49 -12.07 -1.79 1.84
CA ALA A 49 -13.27 -1.40 2.59
C ALA A 49 -13.29 -2.04 3.99
N ALA A 50 -12.87 -3.31 4.09
CA ALA A 50 -12.73 -3.99 5.38
C ALA A 50 -11.67 -3.33 6.27
N TRP A 51 -10.54 -2.87 5.70
CA TRP A 51 -9.51 -2.12 6.43
C TRP A 51 -10.02 -0.76 6.93
N GLN A 52 -10.72 -0.03 6.07
CA GLN A 52 -11.28 1.28 6.40
C GLN A 52 -12.35 1.17 7.51
N ALA A 53 -13.11 0.07 7.53
CA ALA A 53 -14.13 -0.17 8.55
C ALA A 53 -13.57 -0.44 9.96
N GLN A 54 -12.28 -0.74 10.12
CA GLN A 54 -11.67 -1.04 11.43
C GLN A 54 -11.43 0.20 12.32
N GLY A 55 -11.81 1.42 11.90
CA GLY A 55 -11.77 2.61 12.75
C GLY A 55 -11.37 3.88 12.01
N SER A 56 -10.69 4.81 12.70
CA SER A 56 -10.18 6.08 12.16
C SER A 56 -8.94 5.91 11.25
N ASN A 57 -8.87 4.79 10.53
CA ASN A 57 -7.83 4.54 9.55
C ASN A 57 -8.08 5.43 8.33
N ARG A 58 -7.19 6.41 8.13
CA ARG A 58 -7.11 7.16 6.89
C ARG A 58 -5.90 6.67 6.09
N PRO A 59 -6.02 6.53 4.76
CA PRO A 59 -4.84 6.39 3.90
C PRO A 59 -3.93 7.62 4.07
N PRO A 60 -2.61 7.47 3.94
CA PRO A 60 -1.69 8.60 3.87
C PRO A 60 -1.95 9.45 2.61
N ASP A 61 -1.50 10.70 2.62
CA ASP A 61 -1.53 11.56 1.43
C ASP A 61 -0.23 11.40 0.63
N PHE A 62 -0.38 10.99 -0.63
CA PHE A 62 0.69 10.84 -1.61
C PHE A 62 0.39 11.62 -2.91
N ALA A 63 -0.38 12.70 -2.80
CA ALA A 63 -0.61 13.64 -3.90
C ALA A 63 0.70 13.98 -4.60
N ARG A 64 0.74 13.84 -5.93
CA ARG A 64 1.91 14.12 -6.80
C ARG A 64 3.13 13.23 -6.57
N VAL A 65 2.93 12.04 -5.99
CA VAL A 65 3.95 10.99 -5.89
C VAL A 65 3.78 10.00 -7.03
N ASP A 66 4.85 9.70 -7.75
CA ASP A 66 4.94 8.54 -8.64
C ASP A 66 5.41 7.32 -7.82
N LEU A 67 4.55 6.32 -7.70
CA LEU A 67 4.80 5.09 -6.96
C LEU A 67 5.26 3.96 -7.88
N ARG A 68 6.35 3.30 -7.49
CA ARG A 68 6.80 2.04 -8.07
C ARG A 68 6.72 0.93 -7.03
N VAL A 69 5.96 -0.11 -7.32
CA VAL A 69 5.83 -1.30 -6.49
C VAL A 69 6.76 -2.39 -7.02
N VAL A 70 7.58 -2.95 -6.15
CA VAL A 70 8.47 -4.07 -6.43
C VAL A 70 8.06 -5.22 -5.51
N PRO A 71 7.20 -6.15 -6.00
CA PRO A 71 6.73 -7.27 -5.19
C PRO A 71 7.88 -8.19 -4.81
N ILE A 72 7.88 -8.65 -3.55
CA ILE A 72 8.71 -9.77 -3.10
C ILE A 72 7.85 -11.02 -3.16
N ASP A 73 8.25 -12.00 -3.96
CA ASP A 73 7.49 -13.25 -4.11
C ASP A 73 7.32 -13.98 -2.77
N ARG A 74 6.10 -14.46 -2.53
CA ARG A 74 5.78 -15.34 -1.39
C ARG A 74 5.14 -16.63 -1.90
N PRO A 75 5.95 -17.63 -2.28
CA PRO A 75 5.43 -18.88 -2.86
C PRO A 75 4.37 -19.55 -1.96
N ASP A 76 4.59 -19.55 -0.64
CA ASP A 76 3.68 -20.16 0.33
C ASP A 76 2.35 -19.39 0.52
N HIS A 77 2.27 -18.16 -0.01
CA HIS A 77 1.12 -17.26 0.13
C HIS A 77 0.76 -16.57 -1.20
N ALA A 78 1.06 -17.20 -2.34
CA ALA A 78 0.90 -16.61 -3.67
C ALA A 78 -0.55 -16.17 -3.94
N ASP A 79 -1.53 -16.98 -3.54
CA ASP A 79 -2.96 -16.66 -3.72
C ASP A 79 -3.36 -15.42 -2.91
N ALA A 80 -2.94 -15.34 -1.65
CA ALA A 80 -3.21 -14.20 -0.79
C ALA A 80 -2.55 -12.93 -1.35
N GLN A 81 -1.32 -13.04 -1.85
CA GLN A 81 -0.59 -11.93 -2.45
C GLN A 81 -1.28 -11.43 -3.74
N ALA A 82 -1.73 -12.35 -4.60
CA ALA A 82 -2.47 -12.01 -5.81
C ALA A 82 -3.79 -11.31 -5.48
N VAL A 83 -4.53 -11.80 -4.47
CA VAL A 83 -5.77 -11.16 -4.00
C VAL A 83 -5.49 -9.77 -3.41
N ALA A 84 -4.46 -9.61 -2.59
CA ALA A 84 -4.06 -8.32 -2.04
C ALA A 84 -3.75 -7.31 -3.15
N MET A 85 -2.96 -7.73 -4.15
CA MET A 85 -2.61 -6.91 -5.31
C MET A 85 -3.84 -6.52 -6.14
N ALA A 86 -4.82 -7.42 -6.29
CA ALA A 86 -6.00 -7.17 -7.10
C ALA A 86 -7.09 -6.35 -6.37
N ARG A 87 -7.23 -6.51 -5.05
CA ARG A 87 -8.41 -6.04 -4.30
C ARG A 87 -8.13 -5.02 -3.21
N PHE A 88 -6.91 -4.96 -2.68
CA PHE A 88 -6.56 -4.06 -1.58
C PHE A 88 -5.76 -2.86 -2.09
N TRP A 89 -4.57 -3.11 -2.64
CA TRP A 89 -3.59 -2.06 -2.93
C TRP A 89 -4.05 -1.02 -3.96
N PRO A 90 -4.75 -1.38 -5.06
CA PRO A 90 -5.24 -0.38 -6.01
C PRO A 90 -6.17 0.64 -5.35
N ALA A 91 -7.14 0.18 -4.56
CA ALA A 91 -8.07 1.06 -3.84
C ALA A 91 -7.38 1.87 -2.73
N PHE A 92 -6.38 1.27 -2.06
CA PHE A 92 -5.58 1.98 -1.06
C PHE A 92 -4.76 3.12 -1.69
N PHE A 93 -4.10 2.88 -2.84
CA PHE A 93 -3.29 3.90 -3.51
C PHE A 93 -4.13 4.99 -4.18
N ASP A 94 -5.29 4.63 -4.75
CA ASP A 94 -6.28 5.60 -5.24
C ASP A 94 -6.75 6.52 -4.11
N ALA A 95 -7.12 5.95 -2.95
CA ALA A 95 -7.54 6.74 -1.79
C ALA A 95 -6.39 7.53 -1.13
N SER A 96 -5.14 7.22 -1.47
CA SER A 96 -3.95 7.96 -1.04
C SER A 96 -3.57 9.08 -2.03
N ASP A 97 -4.33 9.31 -3.10
CA ASP A 97 -4.08 10.32 -4.15
C ASP A 97 -2.72 10.15 -4.86
N VAL A 98 -2.26 8.91 -5.02
CA VAL A 98 -1.02 8.63 -5.75
C VAL A 98 -1.18 9.05 -7.22
N GLN A 99 -0.22 9.82 -7.74
CA GLN A 99 -0.30 10.36 -9.10
C GLN A 99 -0.19 9.29 -10.17
N SER A 100 0.74 8.35 -9.98
CA SER A 100 0.92 7.21 -10.89
C SER A 100 1.42 5.99 -10.13
N VAL A 101 0.98 4.81 -10.54
CA VAL A 101 1.41 3.53 -9.97
C VAL A 101 1.96 2.65 -11.08
N SER A 102 3.16 2.14 -10.88
CA SER A 102 3.78 1.09 -11.71
C SER A 102 4.13 -0.10 -10.83
N THR A 103 4.07 -1.31 -11.36
CA THR A 103 4.43 -2.55 -10.65
C THR A 103 5.45 -3.33 -11.47
N ASP A 104 6.50 -3.80 -10.82
CA ASP A 104 7.51 -4.66 -11.42
C ASP A 104 7.07 -6.14 -11.45
N PRO A 105 7.50 -6.93 -12.45
CA PRO A 105 8.07 -6.44 -13.70
C PRO A 105 7.02 -5.62 -14.46
N ALA A 106 7.45 -4.52 -15.08
CA ALA A 106 6.55 -3.74 -15.92
C ALA A 106 6.02 -4.65 -17.06
N PRO A 107 4.71 -4.61 -17.36
CA PRO A 107 4.11 -5.41 -18.42
C PRO A 107 4.70 -5.11 -19.81
#